data_AF-A0A158Q5W6-F1
#
_entry.id   AF-A0A158Q5W6-F1
#
_cell.length_a   1.000
_cell.length_b   1.000
_cell.length_c   1.000
_cell.angle_alpha   90.00
_cell.angle_beta   90.00
_cell.angle_gamma   90.00
#
_symmetry.space_group_name_H-M   'P 1'
#
loop_
_entity.id
_entity.type
_entity.pdbx_description
1 polymer ?
#
loop_
_entity_poly.entity_id
_entity_poly.type
_entity_poly.pdbx_seq_one_letter_code
_entity_poly.pdbx_strand_id
1 'polypeptide(L)'
;MKCGMHFAEYHTLTMSNPFNSHEMPSIVLKPSDGNTFYNYKVGQDLHIGLYVHGMIYSYWSKGIMIETCASWMDRIHIYKFNRCFNIANLLRKFFNEHSDRFSLADYDEEHWNCFNFVIEFLKFFNPFQFSSIGKESFVHNYIQPTLKYALRYSFLVRQLQESAISILPLKYNCINMAECLEVQEDEAVDSDRLIDRQNFKIQQHEIAMHDFREYGVQLAFVSNHRNFTDKPLKIRILNWKRRLKRVKIIFERLCTSRPVHTNISSNITNLMERIDLVMQRLEDTDLYFQNLASGFGRDIEIPEWSQLDVDLFTGGIIVSKDRCDQEVADFFDAVGVLFLECKEIIKTFRIETSL
;
A
#
# COMPACT_ATOMS: atom_id res chain seq x y z
N MET A 1 -10.27 0.03 14.10
CA MET A 1 -9.12 -0.09 15.02
C MET A 1 -7.88 0.42 14.28
N LYS A 2 -7.07 1.31 14.86
CA LYS A 2 -5.68 1.49 14.41
C LYS A 2 -4.79 0.74 15.39
N CYS A 3 -3.79 0.02 14.90
CA CYS A 3 -2.73 -0.50 15.76
C CYS A 3 -1.59 0.50 15.67
N GLY A 4 -1.19 1.07 16.81
CA GLY A 4 -0.01 1.92 16.88
C GLY A 4 0.86 1.48 18.05
N MET A 5 2.16 1.47 17.84
CA MET A 5 3.15 1.32 18.90
C MET A 5 3.79 2.68 19.14
N HIS A 6 3.78 3.13 20.39
CA HIS A 6 4.55 4.30 20.82
C HIS A 6 5.95 3.84 21.27
N PHE A 7 6.98 4.51 20.78
CA PHE A 7 8.37 4.31 21.18
C PHE A 7 8.76 5.41 22.17
N ALA A 8 9.67 5.10 23.11
CA ALA A 8 10.17 6.07 24.09
C ALA A 8 10.90 7.26 23.46
N GLU A 9 11.22 7.21 22.16
CA GLU A 9 11.74 8.36 21.40
C GLU A 9 11.08 8.41 20.01
N TYR A 10 10.14 9.36 19.86
CA TYR A 10 9.71 10.08 18.64
C TYR A 10 9.03 9.46 17.41
N HIS A 11 8.63 8.18 17.30
CA HIS A 11 7.88 7.74 16.10
C HIS A 11 6.75 6.72 16.32
N THR A 12 5.48 7.14 16.35
CA THR A 12 4.35 6.19 16.30
C THR A 12 4.19 5.62 14.88
N LEU A 13 4.55 4.34 14.69
CA LEU A 13 4.19 3.61 13.48
C LEU A 13 2.74 3.14 13.59
N THR A 14 1.88 3.72 12.75
CA THR A 14 0.48 3.31 12.65
C THR A 14 0.30 2.41 11.44
N MET A 15 -0.16 1.18 11.67
CA MET A 15 -0.63 0.32 10.59
C MET A 15 -2.14 0.48 10.42
N SER A 16 -2.56 0.71 9.18
CA SER A 16 -3.98 0.81 8.85
C SER A 16 -4.60 -0.58 8.93
N ASN A 17 -5.58 -0.78 9.81
CA ASN A 17 -6.28 -2.05 9.91
C ASN A 17 -7.02 -2.34 8.57
N PRO A 18 -6.72 -3.46 7.90
CA PRO A 18 -7.32 -3.82 6.61
C PRO A 18 -8.81 -4.16 6.71
N PHE A 19 -9.28 -4.52 7.90
CA PHE A 19 -10.62 -5.07 8.15
C PHE A 19 -11.69 -4.01 8.43
N ASN A 20 -11.26 -2.78 8.72
CA ASN A 20 -12.14 -1.72 9.19
C ASN A 20 -11.92 -0.48 8.35
N SER A 21 -12.62 -0.38 7.23
CA SER A 21 -12.54 0.80 6.37
C SER A 21 -13.92 1.19 5.83
N HIS A 22 -14.39 2.37 6.25
CA HIS A 22 -15.41 3.26 5.65
C HIS A 22 -16.69 2.68 5.03
N GLU A 23 -17.80 3.38 5.28
CA GLU A 23 -19.17 3.13 4.78
C GLU A 23 -19.36 3.29 3.25
N MET A 24 -18.26 3.36 2.49
CA MET A 24 -18.32 3.54 1.04
C MET A 24 -18.67 2.20 0.36
N PRO A 25 -19.48 2.26 -0.71
CA PRO A 25 -19.72 1.08 -1.52
C PRO A 25 -18.41 0.47 -2.03
N SER A 26 -18.31 -0.85 -1.93
CA SER A 26 -17.05 -1.55 -2.21
C SER A 26 -17.27 -3.02 -2.53
N ILE A 27 -16.25 -3.68 -3.06
CA ILE A 27 -16.16 -5.13 -3.13
C ILE A 27 -15.42 -5.61 -1.89
N VAL A 28 -15.99 -6.59 -1.21
CA VAL A 28 -15.47 -7.13 0.06
C VAL A 28 -15.22 -8.62 -0.04
N LEU A 29 -14.28 -9.11 0.77
CA LEU A 29 -13.86 -10.50 0.82
C LEU A 29 -13.82 -10.98 2.27
N LYS A 30 -14.18 -12.24 2.52
CA LYS A 30 -14.06 -12.94 3.81
C LYS A 30 -13.66 -14.40 3.62
N PRO A 31 -13.19 -15.10 4.66
CA PRO A 31 -13.11 -16.57 4.66
C PRO A 31 -14.49 -17.21 4.50
N SER A 32 -14.59 -18.25 3.66
CA SER A 32 -15.85 -18.94 3.36
C SER A 32 -16.41 -19.73 4.55
N ASP A 33 -15.54 -20.23 5.43
CA ASP A 33 -15.88 -21.00 6.63
C ASP A 33 -16.45 -20.15 7.78
N GLY A 34 -16.59 -18.83 7.58
CA GLY A 34 -17.08 -17.90 8.60
C GLY A 34 -16.03 -17.50 9.63
N ASN A 35 -14.78 -17.98 9.49
CA ASN A 35 -13.70 -17.56 10.36
C ASN A 35 -13.25 -16.12 10.05
N THR A 36 -12.52 -15.52 10.98
CA THR A 36 -11.86 -14.23 10.77
C THR A 36 -10.53 -14.43 10.02
N PHE A 37 -10.04 -13.39 9.35
CA PHE A 37 -8.70 -13.43 8.73
C PHE A 37 -7.55 -13.60 9.73
N TYR A 38 -7.81 -13.52 11.04
CA TYR A 38 -6.81 -13.86 12.05
C TYR A 38 -6.51 -15.36 12.10
N ASN A 39 -7.50 -16.20 11.78
CA ASN A 39 -7.39 -17.66 11.78
C ASN A 39 -7.29 -18.26 10.36
N TYR A 40 -7.42 -17.43 9.34
CA TYR A 40 -7.33 -17.85 7.95
C TYR A 40 -5.96 -18.46 7.61
N LYS A 41 -5.97 -19.59 6.91
CA LYS A 41 -4.80 -20.28 6.37
C LYS A 41 -4.81 -20.19 4.85
N VAL A 42 -3.63 -20.03 4.25
CA VAL A 42 -3.47 -20.05 2.80
C VAL A 42 -4.00 -21.37 2.25
N GLY A 43 -4.84 -21.29 1.22
CA GLY A 43 -5.52 -22.45 0.62
C GLY A 43 -6.95 -22.67 1.12
N GLN A 44 -7.42 -21.94 2.14
CA GLN A 44 -8.84 -21.92 2.48
C GLN A 44 -9.63 -21.06 1.50
N ASP A 45 -10.88 -21.45 1.26
CA ASP A 45 -11.76 -20.75 0.34
C ASP A 45 -12.14 -19.36 0.84
N LEU A 46 -12.34 -18.46 -0.12
CA LEU A 46 -12.71 -17.08 0.11
C LEU A 46 -14.07 -16.81 -0.51
N HIS A 47 -14.90 -16.06 0.21
CA HIS A 47 -16.20 -15.58 -0.27
C HIS A 47 -16.13 -14.08 -0.54
N ILE A 48 -16.73 -13.66 -1.64
CA ILE A 48 -16.69 -12.29 -2.16
C ILE A 48 -18.11 -11.73 -2.34
N GLY A 49 -18.27 -10.43 -2.07
CA GLY A 49 -19.56 -9.75 -2.18
C GLY A 49 -19.45 -8.26 -2.45
N LEU A 50 -20.58 -7.67 -2.82
CA LEU A 50 -20.76 -6.23 -3.04
C LEU A 50 -21.33 -5.60 -1.77
N TYR A 51 -20.57 -4.72 -1.13
CA TYR A 51 -21.05 -3.93 0.00
C TYR A 51 -21.69 -2.63 -0.50
N VAL A 52 -22.98 -2.42 -0.19
CA VAL A 52 -23.76 -1.24 -0.55
C VAL A 52 -24.71 -0.89 0.60
N HIS A 53 -24.59 0.30 1.17
CA HIS A 53 -25.46 0.82 2.25
C HIS A 53 -25.68 -0.15 3.42
N GLY A 54 -24.61 -0.75 3.94
CA GLY A 54 -24.69 -1.65 5.11
C GLY A 54 -25.12 -3.09 4.78
N MET A 55 -25.52 -3.36 3.53
CA MET A 55 -25.87 -4.68 3.04
C MET A 55 -24.75 -5.25 2.16
N ILE A 56 -24.61 -6.58 2.18
CA ILE A 56 -23.67 -7.31 1.34
C ILE A 56 -24.46 -8.23 0.42
N TYR A 57 -24.29 -8.03 -0.87
CA TYR A 57 -24.88 -8.86 -1.91
C TYR A 57 -23.82 -9.84 -2.39
N SER A 58 -24.12 -11.13 -2.35
CA SER A 58 -23.21 -12.18 -2.79
C SER A 58 -23.97 -13.28 -3.50
N TYR A 59 -23.26 -14.14 -4.23
CA TYR A 59 -23.85 -15.30 -4.91
C TYR A 59 -23.25 -16.57 -4.32
N TRP A 60 -24.10 -17.52 -3.95
CA TRP A 60 -23.68 -18.77 -3.31
C TRP A 60 -24.58 -19.93 -3.76
N SER A 61 -24.41 -21.10 -3.17
CA SER A 61 -25.24 -22.30 -3.36
C SER A 61 -26.73 -22.16 -2.99
N LYS A 62 -27.20 -20.94 -2.68
CA LYS A 62 -28.61 -20.60 -2.41
C LYS A 62 -29.14 -19.53 -3.38
N GLY A 63 -28.38 -19.19 -4.41
CA GLY A 63 -28.63 -18.06 -5.29
C GLY A 63 -28.02 -16.77 -4.76
N ILE A 64 -28.58 -15.63 -5.16
CA ILE A 64 -28.18 -14.32 -4.67
C ILE A 64 -28.63 -14.17 -3.21
N MET A 65 -27.67 -13.94 -2.33
CA MET A 65 -27.86 -13.73 -0.89
C MET A 65 -27.65 -12.25 -0.55
N ILE A 66 -28.50 -11.75 0.35
CA ILE A 66 -28.38 -10.41 0.92
C ILE A 66 -28.14 -10.58 2.42
N GLU A 67 -26.98 -10.16 2.87
CA GLU A 67 -26.53 -10.33 4.24
C GLU A 67 -26.24 -8.96 4.88
N THR A 68 -26.36 -8.90 6.21
CA THR A 68 -25.99 -7.68 6.94
C THR A 68 -24.48 -7.61 7.10
N CYS A 69 -23.94 -6.38 7.15
CA CYS A 69 -22.52 -6.13 7.46
C CYS A 69 -22.01 -6.86 8.72
N ALA A 70 -22.88 -7.11 9.71
CA ALA A 70 -22.52 -7.82 10.94
C ALA A 70 -22.14 -9.30 10.72
N SER A 71 -22.67 -9.94 9.68
CA SER A 71 -22.32 -11.33 9.32
C SER A 71 -21.01 -11.45 8.53
N TRP A 72 -20.40 -10.32 8.16
CA TRP A 72 -19.10 -10.21 7.50
C TRP A 72 -18.13 -9.41 8.38
N MET A 73 -17.98 -9.86 9.63
CA MET A 73 -16.97 -9.34 10.53
C MET A 73 -15.58 -9.56 9.93
N ASP A 74 -14.69 -8.60 10.18
CA ASP A 74 -13.32 -8.59 9.69
C ASP A 74 -13.12 -8.74 8.17
N ARG A 75 -14.12 -8.40 7.34
CA ARG A 75 -13.97 -8.42 5.88
C ARG A 75 -12.87 -7.46 5.38
N ILE A 76 -12.24 -7.80 4.27
CA ILE A 76 -11.27 -6.91 3.60
C ILE A 76 -11.92 -6.25 2.39
N HIS A 77 -11.63 -4.97 2.17
CA HIS A 77 -12.12 -4.22 1.01
C HIS A 77 -11.11 -4.31 -0.12
N ILE A 78 -11.45 -5.00 -1.21
CA ILE A 78 -10.55 -5.23 -2.34
C ILE A 78 -10.70 -4.19 -3.45
N TYR A 79 -11.86 -3.52 -3.54
CA TYR A 79 -12.12 -2.47 -4.52
C TYR A 79 -13.10 -1.46 -3.95
N LYS A 80 -12.86 -0.17 -4.17
CA LYS A 80 -13.71 0.93 -3.69
C LYS A 80 -14.31 1.67 -4.88
N PHE A 81 -15.64 1.80 -4.91
CA PHE A 81 -16.32 2.52 -5.98
C PHE A 81 -16.20 4.03 -5.71
N ASN A 82 -15.22 4.68 -6.32
CA ASN A 82 -15.06 6.13 -6.20
C ASN A 82 -16.23 6.86 -6.88
N ARG A 83 -16.88 7.79 -6.15
CA ARG A 83 -17.84 8.77 -6.67
C ARG A 83 -19.12 8.21 -7.32
N CYS A 84 -19.51 6.96 -7.05
CA CYS A 84 -20.77 6.42 -7.55
C CYS A 84 -21.94 6.71 -6.60
N PHE A 85 -22.53 7.91 -6.70
CA PHE A 85 -23.71 8.29 -5.92
C PHE A 85 -24.94 7.39 -6.19
N ASN A 86 -24.92 6.61 -7.28
CA ASN A 86 -26.06 5.81 -7.74
C ASN A 86 -25.80 4.30 -7.75
N ILE A 87 -24.81 3.79 -7.01
CA ILE A 87 -24.48 2.36 -7.06
C ILE A 87 -25.66 1.46 -6.68
N ALA A 88 -26.54 1.89 -5.77
CA ALA A 88 -27.73 1.14 -5.41
C ALA A 88 -28.73 1.03 -6.57
N ASN A 89 -28.91 2.11 -7.33
CA ASN A 89 -29.75 2.11 -8.54
C ASN A 89 -29.13 1.23 -9.64
N LEU A 90 -27.81 1.27 -9.78
CA LEU A 90 -27.08 0.44 -10.72
C LEU A 90 -27.18 -1.05 -10.35
N LEU A 91 -27.04 -1.39 -9.07
CA LEU A 91 -27.20 -2.76 -8.57
C LEU A 91 -28.62 -3.28 -8.81
N ARG A 92 -29.64 -2.45 -8.59
CA ARG A 92 -31.03 -2.79 -8.94
C ARG A 92 -31.19 -3.05 -10.44
N LYS A 93 -30.59 -2.20 -11.28
CA LYS A 93 -30.60 -2.39 -12.75
C LYS A 93 -29.90 -3.69 -13.15
N PHE A 94 -28.74 -3.98 -12.56
CA PHE A 94 -28.01 -5.22 -12.77
C PHE A 94 -28.84 -6.45 -12.43
N PHE A 95 -29.53 -6.46 -11.28
CA PHE A 95 -30.41 -7.57 -10.92
C PHE A 95 -31.60 -7.72 -11.87
N ASN A 96 -32.19 -6.62 -12.33
CA ASN A 96 -33.29 -6.69 -13.31
C ASN A 96 -32.85 -7.30 -14.65
N GLU A 97 -31.59 -7.10 -15.06
CA GLU A 97 -31.07 -7.55 -16.35
C GLU A 97 -30.34 -8.90 -16.32
N HIS A 98 -29.92 -9.36 -15.13
CA HIS A 98 -29.05 -10.53 -14.99
C HIS A 98 -29.42 -11.52 -13.88
N SER A 99 -30.50 -11.29 -13.12
CA SER A 99 -30.87 -12.19 -12.00
C SER A 99 -31.16 -13.62 -12.42
N ASP A 100 -31.65 -13.82 -13.65
CA ASP A 100 -31.88 -15.12 -14.27
C ASP A 100 -30.59 -15.93 -14.42
N ARG A 101 -29.44 -15.28 -14.65
CA ARG A 101 -28.12 -15.93 -14.78
C ARG A 101 -27.48 -16.32 -13.46
N PHE A 102 -28.03 -15.86 -12.33
CA PHE A 102 -27.53 -16.14 -10.98
C PHE A 102 -28.58 -16.90 -10.16
N SER A 103 -29.21 -17.88 -10.80
CA SER A 103 -30.16 -18.77 -10.14
C SER A 103 -29.43 -19.79 -9.25
N LEU A 104 -30.16 -20.43 -8.34
CA LEU A 104 -29.65 -21.55 -7.55
C LEU A 104 -29.16 -22.71 -8.46
N ALA A 105 -29.86 -22.95 -9.56
CA ALA A 105 -29.62 -24.09 -10.44
C ALA A 105 -28.35 -23.92 -11.28
N ASP A 106 -27.93 -22.67 -11.53
CA ASP A 106 -26.75 -22.35 -12.31
C ASP A 106 -25.48 -22.22 -11.46
N TYR A 107 -25.59 -22.38 -10.13
CA TYR A 107 -24.42 -22.25 -9.25
C TYR A 107 -23.48 -23.43 -9.44
N ASP A 108 -22.24 -23.13 -9.83
CA ASP A 108 -21.16 -24.09 -9.98
C ASP A 108 -19.91 -23.55 -9.27
N GLU A 109 -19.43 -24.28 -8.27
CA GLU A 109 -18.34 -23.83 -7.39
C GLU A 109 -17.04 -23.53 -8.16
N GLU A 110 -16.79 -24.22 -9.28
CA GLU A 110 -15.57 -24.07 -10.08
C GLU A 110 -15.74 -22.98 -11.16
N HIS A 111 -16.84 -23.02 -11.91
CA HIS A 111 -17.03 -22.27 -13.15
C HIS A 111 -17.94 -21.05 -12.98
N TRP A 112 -18.97 -21.12 -12.14
CA TRP A 112 -20.00 -20.10 -11.99
C TRP A 112 -20.38 -19.83 -10.53
N ASN A 113 -19.54 -19.06 -9.83
CA ASN A 113 -19.58 -18.85 -8.39
C ASN A 113 -19.60 -17.35 -8.01
N CYS A 114 -19.35 -17.06 -6.74
CA CYS A 114 -19.33 -15.69 -6.19
C CYS A 114 -18.37 -14.72 -6.92
N PHE A 115 -17.27 -15.22 -7.50
CA PHE A 115 -16.34 -14.39 -8.28
C PHE A 115 -16.94 -13.97 -9.62
N ASN A 116 -17.65 -14.87 -10.31
CA ASN A 116 -18.34 -14.54 -11.56
C ASN A 116 -19.35 -13.41 -11.32
N PHE A 117 -20.12 -13.51 -10.24
CA PHE A 117 -21.10 -12.50 -9.85
C PHE A 117 -20.48 -11.09 -9.75
N VAL A 118 -19.36 -10.97 -9.03
CA VAL A 118 -18.66 -9.68 -8.87
C VAL A 118 -18.04 -9.19 -10.17
N ILE A 119 -17.44 -10.08 -10.96
CA ILE A 119 -16.81 -9.72 -12.25
C ILE A 119 -17.86 -9.23 -13.25
N GLU A 120 -19.00 -9.90 -13.36
CA GLU A 120 -20.10 -9.47 -14.23
C GLU A 120 -20.68 -8.13 -13.76
N PHE A 121 -20.79 -7.90 -12.44
CA PHE A 121 -21.17 -6.58 -11.92
C PHE A 121 -20.13 -5.49 -12.25
N LEU A 122 -18.82 -5.80 -12.17
CA LEU A 122 -17.77 -4.85 -12.54
C LEU A 122 -17.81 -4.48 -14.03
N LYS A 123 -18.02 -5.48 -14.90
CA LYS A 123 -18.24 -5.27 -16.34
C LYS A 123 -19.46 -4.38 -16.59
N PHE A 124 -20.54 -4.60 -15.85
CA PHE A 124 -21.75 -3.78 -15.93
C PHE A 124 -21.51 -2.35 -15.41
N PHE A 125 -20.76 -2.20 -14.33
CA PHE A 125 -20.45 -0.91 -13.70
C PHE A 125 -19.56 -0.02 -14.56
N ASN A 126 -18.50 -0.59 -15.15
CA ASN A 126 -17.60 0.14 -16.03
C ASN A 126 -17.08 -0.77 -17.16
N PRO A 127 -17.85 -0.91 -18.26
CA PRO A 127 -17.48 -1.77 -19.38
C PRO A 127 -16.13 -1.39 -19.99
N PHE A 128 -15.78 -0.10 -20.01
CA PHE A 128 -14.52 0.38 -20.59
C PHE A 128 -13.30 -0.12 -19.81
N GLN A 129 -13.41 -0.20 -18.47
CA GLN A 129 -12.30 -0.63 -17.61
C GLN A 129 -12.24 -2.15 -17.44
N PHE A 130 -13.40 -2.82 -17.41
CA PHE A 130 -13.49 -4.23 -16.98
C PHE A 130 -13.94 -5.20 -18.08
N SER A 131 -14.17 -4.75 -19.32
CA SER A 131 -14.66 -5.62 -20.42
C SER A 131 -13.88 -6.92 -20.59
N SER A 132 -12.56 -6.89 -20.48
CA SER A 132 -11.67 -8.04 -20.67
C SER A 132 -11.21 -8.71 -19.37
N ILE A 133 -11.73 -8.31 -18.20
CA ILE A 133 -11.24 -8.86 -16.93
C ILE A 133 -11.74 -10.29 -16.74
N GLY A 134 -10.79 -11.24 -16.72
CA GLY A 134 -11.03 -12.64 -16.35
C GLY A 134 -10.86 -12.87 -14.84
N LYS A 135 -11.28 -14.05 -14.36
CA LYS A 135 -11.12 -14.46 -12.95
C LYS A 135 -9.66 -14.36 -12.48
N GLU A 136 -8.73 -14.90 -13.26
CA GLU A 136 -7.30 -14.91 -12.92
C GLU A 136 -6.73 -13.49 -12.80
N SER A 137 -7.00 -12.63 -13.78
CA SER A 137 -6.59 -11.22 -13.77
C SER A 137 -7.20 -10.47 -12.58
N PHE A 138 -8.48 -10.72 -12.28
CA PHE A 138 -9.15 -10.10 -11.14
C PHE A 138 -8.52 -10.53 -9.80
N VAL A 139 -8.27 -11.83 -9.63
CA VAL A 139 -7.60 -12.36 -8.43
C VAL A 139 -6.20 -11.77 -8.29
N HIS A 140 -5.42 -11.77 -9.37
CA HIS A 140 -4.06 -11.26 -9.37
C HIS A 140 -3.98 -9.76 -9.04
N ASN A 141 -4.82 -8.95 -9.67
CA ASN A 141 -4.72 -7.50 -9.59
C ASN A 141 -5.37 -6.91 -8.33
N TYR A 142 -6.45 -7.51 -7.82
CA TYR A 142 -7.24 -6.92 -6.72
C TYR A 142 -7.18 -7.73 -5.42
N ILE A 143 -7.20 -9.05 -5.52
CA ILE A 143 -7.35 -9.93 -4.36
C ILE A 143 -6.01 -10.25 -3.74
N GLN A 144 -5.06 -10.75 -4.53
CA GLN A 144 -3.75 -11.17 -4.02
C GLN A 144 -3.03 -10.05 -3.24
N PRO A 145 -2.94 -8.79 -3.72
CA PRO A 145 -2.28 -7.73 -2.98
C PRO A 145 -2.98 -7.41 -1.66
N THR A 146 -4.32 -7.35 -1.68
CA THR A 146 -5.14 -7.01 -0.51
C THR A 146 -5.12 -8.12 0.54
N LEU A 147 -5.23 -9.37 0.10
CA LEU A 147 -5.15 -10.55 0.94
C LEU A 147 -3.76 -10.68 1.57
N LYS A 148 -2.69 -10.52 0.78
CA LYS A 148 -1.30 -10.53 1.28
C LYS A 148 -1.09 -9.48 2.38
N TYR A 149 -1.63 -8.27 2.20
CA TYR A 149 -1.59 -7.23 3.23
C TYR A 149 -2.37 -7.64 4.49
N ALA A 150 -3.58 -8.18 4.32
CA ALA A 150 -4.42 -8.65 5.42
C ALA A 150 -3.77 -9.76 6.24
N LEU A 151 -3.21 -10.78 5.59
CA LEU A 151 -2.55 -11.90 6.25
C LEU A 151 -1.31 -11.46 7.04
N ARG A 152 -0.56 -10.49 6.53
CA ARG A 152 0.56 -9.89 7.29
C ARG A 152 0.10 -9.16 8.52
N TYR A 153 -0.94 -8.35 8.37
CA TYR A 153 -1.51 -7.63 9.49
C TYR A 153 -1.98 -8.63 10.56
N SER A 154 -2.72 -9.67 10.17
CA SER A 154 -3.14 -10.76 11.06
C SER A 154 -1.96 -11.45 11.74
N PHE A 155 -0.89 -11.76 10.99
CA PHE A 155 0.31 -12.40 11.52
C PHE A 155 1.00 -11.51 12.57
N LEU A 156 1.21 -10.22 12.25
CA LEU A 156 1.84 -9.27 13.17
C LEU A 156 1.00 -9.11 14.45
N VAL A 157 -0.32 -8.97 14.33
CA VAL A 157 -1.21 -8.86 15.49
C VAL A 157 -1.11 -10.10 16.37
N ARG A 158 -1.08 -11.31 15.79
CA ARG A 158 -0.89 -12.56 16.56
C ARG A 158 0.45 -12.61 17.27
N GLN A 159 1.55 -12.30 16.59
CA GLN A 159 2.89 -12.26 17.18
C GLN A 159 2.96 -11.28 18.35
N LEU A 160 2.36 -10.10 18.19
CA LEU A 160 2.30 -9.10 19.27
C LEU A 160 1.48 -9.61 20.46
N GLN A 161 0.33 -10.26 20.23
CA GLN A 161 -0.49 -10.88 21.28
C GLN A 161 0.26 -11.99 22.03
N GLU A 162 1.06 -12.80 21.33
CA GLU A 162 1.86 -13.88 21.92
C GLU A 162 3.06 -13.36 22.73
N SER A 163 3.63 -12.22 22.34
CA SER A 163 4.85 -11.65 22.96
C SER A 163 4.65 -10.96 24.32
N ALA A 164 3.49 -11.11 24.96
CA ALA A 164 3.07 -10.35 26.16
C ALA A 164 3.13 -8.81 26.00
N ILE A 165 3.21 -8.32 24.76
CA ILE A 165 3.11 -6.89 24.44
C ILE A 165 1.63 -6.55 24.29
N SER A 166 1.08 -5.84 25.26
CA SER A 166 -0.30 -5.35 25.24
C SER A 166 -0.56 -4.48 24.00
N ILE A 167 -1.29 -5.00 23.02
CA ILE A 167 -1.77 -4.21 21.88
C ILE A 167 -2.92 -3.33 22.38
N LEU A 168 -2.63 -2.06 22.66
CA LEU A 168 -3.68 -1.09 22.98
C LEU A 168 -4.40 -0.70 21.67
N PRO A 169 -5.71 -0.97 21.53
CA PRO A 169 -6.46 -0.45 20.40
C PRO A 169 -6.48 1.08 20.52
N LEU A 170 -5.94 1.78 19.52
CA LEU A 170 -6.02 3.25 19.45
C LEU A 170 -7.48 3.66 19.20
N LYS A 171 -8.25 3.71 20.28
CA LYS A 171 -9.51 4.44 20.41
C LYS A 171 -9.17 5.55 21.41
N TYR A 172 -9.13 6.80 20.94
CA TYR A 172 -8.88 8.02 21.72
C TYR A 172 -7.41 8.32 22.07
N ASN A 173 -7.14 9.62 22.17
CA ASN A 173 -5.84 10.27 22.36
C ASN A 173 -4.95 9.58 23.40
N CYS A 174 -3.66 9.48 23.05
CA CYS A 174 -2.52 9.63 23.95
C CYS A 174 -2.67 9.04 25.36
N ILE A 175 -2.38 7.75 25.53
CA ILE A 175 -1.97 7.21 26.83
C ILE A 175 -0.66 6.46 26.60
N ASN A 176 0.37 6.87 27.33
CA ASN A 176 1.71 6.30 27.27
C ASN A 176 1.66 4.81 27.60
N MET A 177 1.98 3.98 26.61
CA MET A 177 2.27 2.55 26.85
C MET A 177 3.56 2.37 27.68
N ALA A 178 4.33 3.44 27.86
CA ALA A 178 5.45 3.52 28.81
C ALA A 178 4.99 3.62 30.28
N GLU A 179 3.79 4.16 30.57
CA GLU A 179 3.26 4.25 31.94
C GLU A 179 2.48 3.00 32.38
N CYS A 180 2.09 2.12 31.45
CA CYS A 180 1.36 0.89 31.78
C CYS A 180 2.25 -0.34 32.04
N LEU A 181 3.57 -0.22 31.93
CA LEU A 181 4.53 -1.31 32.16
C LEU A 181 5.53 -1.05 33.30
N GLU A 182 5.30 0.01 34.09
CA GLU A 182 6.07 0.31 35.32
C GLU A 182 5.32 -0.11 36.60
N VAL A 183 4.38 -1.07 36.49
CA VAL A 183 3.72 -1.65 37.65
C VAL A 183 4.57 -2.81 38.17
N GLN A 184 5.28 -2.51 39.26
CA GLN A 184 5.87 -3.44 40.24
C GLN A 184 7.10 -4.21 39.75
N GLU A 185 8.30 -3.70 40.07
CA GLU A 185 9.35 -4.51 40.68
C GLU A 185 10.41 -3.61 41.32
N ASP A 186 10.70 -3.95 42.58
CA ASP A 186 11.51 -3.23 43.55
C ASP A 186 13.00 -3.11 43.18
N GLU A 187 13.63 -2.06 43.74
CA GLU A 187 15.05 -1.94 44.10
C GLU A 187 16.15 -2.21 43.04
N ALA A 188 16.83 -1.12 42.66
CA ALA A 188 18.20 -1.10 42.08
C ALA A 188 18.44 -1.91 40.79
N VAL A 189 17.52 -1.84 39.83
CA VAL A 189 17.77 -2.37 38.49
C VAL A 189 18.80 -1.48 37.77
N ASP A 190 19.98 -2.07 37.55
CA ASP A 190 21.09 -1.57 36.74
C ASP A 190 20.59 -0.89 35.44
N SER A 191 20.98 0.38 35.25
CA SER A 191 20.62 1.16 34.05
C SER A 191 21.01 0.44 32.76
N ASP A 192 22.07 -0.35 32.80
CA ASP A 192 22.56 -1.09 31.64
C ASP A 192 21.55 -2.18 31.23
N ARG A 193 20.91 -2.86 32.19
CA ARG A 193 19.85 -3.86 31.90
C ARG A 193 18.61 -3.23 31.27
N LEU A 194 18.25 -2.01 31.69
CA LEU A 194 17.14 -1.27 31.10
C LEU A 194 17.44 -0.90 29.63
N ILE A 195 18.65 -0.41 29.38
CA ILE A 195 19.14 -0.08 28.04
C ILE A 195 19.20 -1.33 27.16
N ASP A 196 19.74 -2.44 27.65
CA ASP A 196 19.81 -3.72 26.92
C ASP A 196 18.41 -4.23 26.56
N ARG A 197 17.45 -4.14 27.49
CA ARG A 197 16.06 -4.55 27.23
C ARG A 197 15.40 -3.67 26.17
N GLN A 198 15.67 -2.37 26.18
CA GLN A 198 15.19 -1.44 25.14
C GLN A 198 15.85 -1.73 23.78
N ASN A 199 17.16 -1.90 23.75
CA ASN A 199 17.93 -2.23 22.54
C ASN A 199 17.48 -3.54 21.92
N PHE A 200 17.26 -4.59 22.73
CA PHE A 200 16.74 -5.87 22.25
C PHE A 200 15.35 -5.71 21.61
N LYS A 201 14.44 -4.94 22.23
CA LYS A 201 13.11 -4.67 21.67
C LYS A 201 13.19 -3.90 20.35
N ILE A 202 14.09 -2.91 20.25
CA ILE A 202 14.34 -2.18 19.00
C ILE A 202 14.86 -3.12 17.92
N GLN A 203 15.84 -3.97 18.20
CA GLN A 203 16.38 -4.93 17.24
C GLN A 203 15.33 -5.94 16.76
N GLN A 204 14.54 -6.53 17.67
CA GLN A 204 13.45 -7.45 17.29
C GLN A 204 12.41 -6.75 16.40
N HIS A 205 12.11 -5.48 16.67
CA HIS A 205 11.24 -4.68 15.83
C HIS A 205 11.84 -4.39 14.46
N GLU A 206 13.11 -4.05 14.38
CA GLU A 206 13.82 -3.82 13.11
C GLU A 206 13.83 -5.08 12.25
N ILE A 207 14.06 -6.25 12.84
CA ILE A 207 13.95 -7.55 12.17
C ILE A 207 12.53 -7.77 11.66
N ALA A 208 11.50 -7.59 12.51
CA ALA A 208 10.10 -7.77 12.10
C ALA A 208 9.67 -6.80 10.98
N MET A 209 10.13 -5.54 11.03
CA MET A 209 9.85 -4.55 9.99
C MET A 209 10.65 -4.80 8.72
N HIS A 210 11.89 -5.26 8.84
CA HIS A 210 12.70 -5.72 7.73
C HIS A 210 12.00 -6.89 7.05
N ASP A 211 11.57 -7.90 7.80
CA ASP A 211 10.82 -9.05 7.27
C ASP A 211 9.49 -8.62 6.64
N PHE A 212 8.75 -7.72 7.29
CA PHE A 212 7.53 -7.14 6.72
C PHE A 212 7.79 -6.45 5.37
N ARG A 213 8.95 -5.80 5.21
CA ARG A 213 9.36 -5.10 3.98
C ARG A 213 9.90 -6.08 2.93
N GLU A 214 10.85 -6.93 3.27
CA GLU A 214 11.56 -7.84 2.35
C GLU A 214 10.61 -8.90 1.80
N TYR A 215 9.85 -9.57 2.65
CA TYR A 215 8.85 -10.53 2.17
C TYR A 215 7.67 -9.81 1.52
N GLY A 216 7.55 -8.48 1.69
CA GLY A 216 6.43 -7.66 1.28
C GLY A 216 6.44 -6.96 -0.05
N VAL A 217 7.61 -6.77 -0.63
CA VAL A 217 7.77 -6.03 -1.87
C VAL A 217 7.85 -7.01 -3.05
N GLN A 218 6.70 -7.58 -3.39
CA GLN A 218 6.39 -7.97 -4.77
C GLN A 218 5.08 -7.25 -5.12
N LEU A 219 5.23 -6.17 -5.88
CA LEU A 219 4.21 -5.39 -6.62
C LEU A 219 2.98 -4.94 -5.83
N ALA A 220 3.10 -3.81 -5.13
CA ALA A 220 1.98 -2.96 -4.77
C ALA A 220 2.37 -1.49 -5.01
N PHE A 221 2.56 -1.13 -6.28
CA PHE A 221 2.53 0.27 -6.71
C PHE A 221 1.06 0.72 -6.74
N VAL A 222 0.50 0.97 -5.55
CA VAL A 222 -0.78 1.68 -5.44
C VAL A 222 -0.47 3.10 -5.00
N SER A 223 -0.75 4.02 -5.92
CA SER A 223 -0.68 5.47 -5.85
C SER A 223 -1.51 6.06 -4.70
N ASN A 224 -1.06 5.88 -3.47
CA ASN A 224 -1.60 6.61 -2.33
C ASN A 224 -0.94 8.00 -2.23
N HIS A 225 -1.41 8.93 -3.06
CA HIS A 225 -1.07 10.37 -3.03
C HIS A 225 -1.58 11.13 -1.77
N ARG A 226 -1.73 10.48 -0.61
CA ARG A 226 -2.20 11.17 0.61
C ARG A 226 -1.04 11.82 1.36
N ASN A 227 -1.06 13.16 1.42
CA ASN A 227 -0.26 14.11 2.20
C ASN A 227 1.24 13.78 2.34
N PHE A 228 1.98 13.91 1.25
CA PHE A 228 3.45 13.89 1.28
C PHE A 228 4.06 15.11 2.00
N THR A 229 3.25 16.15 2.26
CA THR A 229 3.65 17.44 2.84
C THR A 229 3.89 17.42 4.34
N ASP A 230 3.31 16.49 5.09
CA ASP A 230 3.27 16.58 6.57
C ASP A 230 4.49 15.92 7.25
N LYS A 231 5.46 15.40 6.49
CA LYS A 231 6.66 14.74 7.02
C LYS A 231 7.86 15.69 6.97
N PRO A 232 8.74 15.67 8.00
CA PRO A 232 10.02 16.36 7.96
C PRO A 232 10.77 16.06 6.66
N LEU A 233 11.36 17.08 6.05
CA LEU A 233 12.06 16.97 4.76
C LEU A 233 13.10 15.84 4.76
N LYS A 234 13.88 15.69 5.84
CA LYS A 234 14.84 14.59 6.03
C LYS A 234 14.22 13.20 5.86
N ILE A 235 13.02 12.99 6.41
CA ILE A 235 12.29 11.71 6.27
C ILE A 235 11.81 11.51 4.83
N ARG A 236 11.40 12.59 4.15
CA ARG A 236 11.00 12.54 2.73
C ARG A 236 12.20 12.18 1.85
N ILE A 237 13.35 12.82 2.05
CA ILE A 237 14.62 12.54 1.35
C ILE A 237 15.05 11.08 1.56
N LEU A 238 15.06 10.62 2.81
CA LEU A 238 15.47 9.24 3.14
C LEU A 238 14.56 8.19 2.50
N ASN A 239 13.24 8.38 2.56
CA ASN A 239 12.28 7.47 1.94
C ASN A 239 12.41 7.46 0.42
N TRP A 240 12.65 8.63 -0.17
CA TRP A 240 12.87 8.76 -1.60
C TRP A 240 14.14 8.01 -2.03
N LYS A 241 15.28 8.20 -1.35
CA LYS A 241 16.54 7.48 -1.62
C LYS A 241 16.36 5.96 -1.55
N ARG A 242 15.64 5.47 -0.54
CA ARG A 242 15.32 4.03 -0.41
C ARG A 242 14.48 3.50 -1.58
N ARG A 243 13.57 4.30 -2.12
CA ARG A 243 12.79 3.91 -3.29
C ARG A 243 13.61 3.98 -4.57
N LEU A 244 14.46 5.00 -4.75
CA LEU A 244 15.39 5.07 -5.88
C LEU A 244 16.30 3.84 -5.92
N LYS A 245 16.86 3.45 -4.76
CA LYS A 245 17.68 2.22 -4.65
C LYS A 245 16.93 0.96 -5.10
N ARG A 246 15.65 0.83 -4.73
CA ARG A 246 14.81 -0.30 -5.17
C ARG A 246 14.56 -0.29 -6.67
N VAL A 247 14.25 0.87 -7.24
CA VAL A 247 14.09 1.04 -8.68
C VAL A 247 15.38 0.71 -9.42
N LYS A 248 16.54 1.05 -8.86
CA LYS A 248 17.86 0.73 -9.43
C LYS A 248 18.08 -0.78 -9.53
N ILE A 249 17.76 -1.50 -8.45
CA ILE A 249 17.87 -2.97 -8.41
C ILE A 249 16.90 -3.61 -9.42
N ILE A 250 15.67 -3.12 -9.52
CA ILE A 250 14.69 -3.62 -10.50
C ILE A 250 15.21 -3.38 -11.92
N PHE A 251 15.73 -2.18 -12.18
CA PHE A 251 16.30 -1.83 -13.48
C PHE A 251 17.50 -2.70 -13.86
N GLU A 252 18.44 -2.91 -12.95
CA GLU A 252 19.59 -3.80 -13.14
C GLU A 252 19.14 -5.25 -13.45
N ARG A 253 18.07 -5.72 -12.79
CA ARG A 253 17.45 -7.02 -13.10
C ARG A 253 16.78 -7.05 -14.48
N LEU A 254 16.10 -5.98 -14.87
CA LEU A 254 15.51 -5.87 -16.21
C LEU A 254 16.59 -5.85 -17.30
N CYS A 255 17.68 -5.09 -17.11
CA CYS A 255 18.81 -5.03 -18.04
C CYS A 255 19.59 -6.35 -18.15
N THR A 256 19.67 -7.14 -17.07
CA THR A 256 20.35 -8.45 -17.08
C THR A 256 19.49 -9.54 -17.70
N SER A 257 18.19 -9.55 -17.41
CA SER A 257 17.24 -10.50 -17.99
C SER A 257 16.97 -10.24 -19.48
N ARG A 258 17.04 -8.97 -19.91
CA ARG A 258 16.71 -8.55 -21.27
C ARG A 258 17.63 -7.41 -21.70
N PRO A 259 18.23 -7.45 -22.90
CA PRO A 259 18.96 -6.32 -23.43
C PRO A 259 17.97 -5.20 -23.78
N VAL A 260 17.61 -4.38 -22.79
CA VAL A 260 16.99 -3.07 -23.02
C VAL A 260 17.95 -2.30 -23.92
N HIS A 261 17.42 -1.61 -24.93
CA HIS A 261 18.24 -0.81 -25.86
C HIS A 261 19.29 -0.01 -25.08
N THR A 262 20.57 -0.18 -25.43
CA THR A 262 21.73 0.37 -24.69
C THR A 262 21.58 1.86 -24.42
N ASN A 263 21.00 2.61 -25.37
CA ASN A 263 20.75 4.04 -25.26
C ASN A 263 19.71 4.39 -24.17
N ILE A 264 18.62 3.60 -24.06
CA ILE A 264 17.64 3.79 -22.98
C ILE A 264 18.29 3.45 -21.65
N SER A 265 19.12 2.41 -21.63
CA SER A 265 19.78 1.97 -20.41
C SER A 265 20.69 3.05 -19.83
N SER A 266 21.55 3.63 -20.67
CA SER A 266 22.47 4.69 -20.26
C SER A 266 21.74 5.96 -19.81
N ASN A 267 20.64 6.32 -20.48
CA ASN A 267 19.86 7.50 -20.14
C ASN A 267 19.21 7.35 -18.76
N ILE A 268 18.60 6.20 -18.48
CA ILE A 268 17.99 5.93 -17.16
C ILE A 268 19.05 5.91 -16.07
N THR A 269 20.20 5.26 -16.29
CA THR A 269 21.29 5.25 -15.29
C THR A 269 21.81 6.66 -15.00
N ASN A 270 22.11 7.45 -16.04
CA ASN A 270 22.58 8.82 -15.89
C ASN A 270 21.56 9.68 -15.15
N LEU A 271 20.28 9.50 -15.48
CA LEU A 271 19.18 10.21 -14.84
C LEU A 271 19.06 9.87 -13.35
N MET A 272 19.15 8.58 -12.99
CA MET A 272 19.14 8.15 -11.60
C MET A 272 20.32 8.71 -10.81
N GLU A 273 21.52 8.77 -11.41
CA GLU A 273 22.71 9.39 -10.80
C GLU A 273 22.53 10.89 -10.60
N ARG A 274 21.98 11.60 -11.59
CA ARG A 274 21.67 13.03 -11.48
C ARG A 274 20.69 13.31 -10.34
N ILE A 275 19.65 12.49 -10.19
CA ILE A 275 18.69 12.68 -9.09
C ILE A 275 19.32 12.34 -7.74
N ASP A 276 20.10 11.26 -7.64
CA ASP A 276 20.80 10.90 -6.40
C ASP A 276 21.74 12.02 -5.94
N LEU A 277 22.46 12.66 -6.88
CA LEU A 277 23.30 13.82 -6.62
C LEU A 277 22.50 15.02 -6.08
N VAL A 278 21.33 15.32 -6.66
CA VAL A 278 20.44 16.40 -6.17
C VAL A 278 19.99 16.09 -4.74
N MET A 279 19.63 14.84 -4.46
CA MET A 279 19.15 14.44 -3.14
C MET A 279 20.25 14.41 -2.09
N GLN A 280 21.49 14.07 -2.48
CA GLN A 280 22.67 14.19 -1.63
C GLN A 280 22.96 15.65 -1.30
N ARG A 281 22.91 16.55 -2.29
CA ARG A 281 23.04 18.00 -2.04
C ARG A 281 21.96 18.53 -1.09
N LEU A 282 20.71 18.09 -1.24
CA LEU A 282 19.63 18.47 -0.32
C LEU A 282 19.88 17.98 1.11
N GLU A 283 20.39 16.75 1.27
CA GLU A 283 20.77 16.20 2.57
C GLU A 283 21.93 16.96 3.21
N ASP A 284 22.98 17.25 2.44
CA ASP A 284 24.13 18.04 2.90
C ASP A 284 23.71 19.46 3.29
N THR A 285 22.75 20.04 2.56
CA THR A 285 22.26 21.39 2.83
C THR A 285 21.35 21.43 4.07
N ASP A 286 20.52 20.42 4.32
CA ASP A 286 19.75 20.29 5.57
C ASP A 286 20.68 20.13 6.79
N LEU A 287 21.76 19.36 6.65
CA LEU A 287 22.84 19.27 7.64
C LEU A 287 23.54 20.63 7.86
N TYR A 288 23.68 21.44 6.81
CA TYR A 288 24.27 22.79 6.91
C TYR A 288 23.32 23.79 7.59
N PHE A 289 22.02 23.77 7.25
CA PHE A 289 21.01 24.65 7.85
C PHE A 289 20.74 24.34 9.34
N GLN A 290 20.86 23.09 9.75
CA GLN A 290 20.80 22.73 11.18
C GLN A 290 22.02 23.25 11.97
N ASN A 291 23.12 23.58 11.30
CA ASN A 291 24.38 24.03 11.92
C ASN A 291 24.66 25.54 11.78
N LEU A 292 23.98 26.26 10.88
CA LEU A 292 24.13 27.71 10.73
C LEU A 292 22.77 28.42 10.64
N ALA A 293 22.30 28.93 11.77
CA ALA A 293 21.19 29.88 11.88
C ALA A 293 21.53 31.30 11.36
N SER A 294 22.53 31.45 10.49
CA SER A 294 22.98 32.76 10.00
C SER A 294 23.42 32.71 8.53
N GLY A 295 22.44 32.93 7.66
CA GLY A 295 22.58 33.67 6.40
C GLY A 295 23.71 33.27 5.46
N PHE A 296 23.45 32.31 4.57
CA PHE A 296 24.03 32.28 3.23
C PHE A 296 23.18 31.34 2.35
N GLY A 297 22.16 31.89 1.70
CA GLY A 297 21.42 31.17 0.66
C GLY A 297 22.29 31.04 -0.58
N ARG A 298 22.93 29.89 -0.78
CA ARG A 298 23.43 29.51 -2.11
C ARG A 298 22.28 28.81 -2.82
N ASP A 299 21.85 29.36 -3.93
CA ASP A 299 20.88 28.71 -4.81
C ASP A 299 21.43 27.34 -5.21
N ILE A 300 20.73 26.27 -4.83
CA ILE A 300 21.00 24.95 -5.39
C ILE A 300 20.53 25.01 -6.85
N GLU A 301 21.50 25.07 -7.76
CA GLU A 301 21.24 24.88 -9.19
C GLU A 301 20.62 23.50 -9.40
N ILE A 302 19.33 23.50 -9.72
CA ILE A 302 18.63 22.29 -10.16
C ILE A 302 19.08 22.03 -11.60
N PRO A 303 19.49 20.79 -11.94
CA PRO A 303 19.78 20.43 -13.31
C PRO A 303 18.59 20.74 -14.23
N GLU A 304 18.83 21.35 -15.38
CA GLU A 304 17.82 21.42 -16.43
C GLU A 304 17.54 20.00 -16.95
N TRP A 305 16.29 19.57 -16.86
CA TRP A 305 15.85 18.28 -17.39
C TRP A 305 15.62 18.43 -18.88
N SER A 306 16.21 17.54 -19.68
CA SER A 306 15.95 17.52 -21.11
C SER A 306 14.51 17.08 -21.40
N GLN A 307 13.96 17.44 -22.57
CA GLN A 307 12.64 16.95 -22.98
C GLN A 307 12.59 15.41 -22.97
N LEU A 308 13.70 14.76 -23.32
CA LEU A 308 13.84 13.31 -23.27
C LEU A 308 13.69 12.75 -21.85
N ASP A 309 14.26 13.43 -20.84
CA ASP A 309 14.08 13.05 -19.43
C ASP A 309 12.60 13.12 -19.07
N VAL A 310 11.91 14.21 -19.44
CA VAL A 310 10.48 14.39 -19.19
C VAL A 310 9.63 13.32 -19.90
N ASP A 311 9.95 12.99 -21.14
CA ASP A 311 9.22 12.00 -21.93
C ASP A 311 9.43 10.58 -21.37
N LEU A 312 10.62 10.26 -20.86
CA LEU A 312 10.89 9.02 -20.11
C LEU A 312 10.02 8.90 -18.86
N PHE A 313 9.78 10.01 -18.13
CA PHE A 313 9.01 10.00 -16.89
C PHE A 313 7.49 10.03 -17.07
N THR A 314 7.01 10.64 -18.14
CA THR A 314 5.58 10.86 -18.38
C THR A 314 4.95 9.81 -19.30
N GLY A 315 5.75 8.82 -19.74
CA GLY A 315 5.32 7.83 -20.72
C GLY A 315 5.16 8.41 -22.13
N GLY A 316 5.77 9.57 -22.40
CA GLY A 316 5.74 10.26 -23.70
C GLY A 316 6.54 9.52 -24.77
N ILE A 317 7.59 8.79 -24.37
CA ILE A 317 8.23 7.82 -25.25
C ILE A 317 7.32 6.62 -25.35
N ILE A 318 6.58 6.53 -26.46
CA ILE A 318 5.83 5.35 -26.85
C ILE A 318 6.84 4.21 -27.09
N VAL A 319 7.24 3.53 -26.03
CA VAL A 319 7.70 2.15 -26.15
C VAL A 319 6.48 1.41 -26.68
N SER A 320 6.51 0.98 -27.94
CA SER A 320 5.33 0.47 -28.65
C SER A 320 4.54 -0.46 -27.73
N LYS A 321 3.33 -0.03 -27.32
CA LYS A 321 2.47 -0.77 -26.39
C LYS A 321 2.14 -2.19 -26.89
N ASP A 322 2.35 -2.44 -28.17
CA ASP A 322 2.07 -3.73 -28.81
C ASP A 322 3.08 -4.84 -28.49
N ARG A 323 4.19 -4.55 -27.78
CA ARG A 323 5.18 -5.57 -27.33
C ARG A 323 5.86 -5.28 -25.99
N CYS A 324 5.34 -4.35 -25.20
CA CYS A 324 5.96 -4.01 -23.92
C CYS A 324 5.29 -4.81 -22.80
N ASP A 325 6.02 -5.75 -22.22
CA ASP A 325 5.59 -6.54 -21.06
C ASP A 325 5.17 -5.63 -19.90
N GLN A 326 4.12 -6.03 -19.20
CA GLN A 326 3.56 -5.30 -18.06
C GLN A 326 4.64 -4.88 -17.04
N GLU A 327 5.68 -5.71 -16.84
CA GLU A 327 6.80 -5.41 -15.94
C GLU A 327 7.58 -4.15 -16.33
N VAL A 328 7.76 -3.90 -17.63
CA VAL A 328 8.46 -2.71 -18.14
C VAL A 328 7.57 -1.47 -17.98
N ALA A 329 6.26 -1.60 -18.25
CA ALA A 329 5.29 -0.53 -18.02
C ALA A 329 5.23 -0.13 -16.54
N ASP A 330 5.12 -1.13 -15.64
CA ASP A 330 5.12 -0.92 -14.19
C ASP A 330 6.41 -0.25 -13.70
N PHE A 331 7.55 -0.59 -14.32
CA PHE A 331 8.84 0.06 -14.04
C PHE A 331 8.82 1.54 -14.42
N PHE A 332 8.36 1.89 -15.63
CA PHE A 332 8.28 3.29 -16.06
C PHE A 332 7.30 4.10 -15.21
N ASP A 333 6.16 3.53 -14.83
CA ASP A 333 5.21 4.16 -13.91
C ASP A 333 5.84 4.41 -12.53
N ALA A 334 6.59 3.45 -12.00
CA ALA A 334 7.32 3.59 -10.74
C ALA A 334 8.35 4.73 -10.79
N VAL A 335 9.08 4.84 -11.90
CA VAL A 335 10.08 5.88 -12.16
C VAL A 335 9.40 7.25 -12.30
N GLY A 336 8.27 7.33 -13.00
CA GLY A 336 7.47 8.55 -13.13
C GLY A 336 6.95 9.08 -11.78
N VAL A 337 6.44 8.19 -10.92
CA VAL A 337 6.01 8.57 -9.56
C VAL A 337 7.18 9.11 -8.73
N LEU A 338 8.36 8.47 -8.82
CA LEU A 338 9.55 8.94 -8.12
C LEU A 338 9.99 10.33 -8.55
N PHE A 339 9.90 10.63 -9.85
CA PHE A 339 10.24 11.94 -10.39
C PHE A 339 9.30 13.03 -9.90
N LEU A 340 7.99 12.77 -9.90
CA LEU A 340 7.01 13.71 -9.36
C LEU A 340 7.25 13.99 -7.87
N GLU A 341 7.56 12.95 -7.09
CA GLU A 341 7.91 13.12 -5.68
C GLU A 341 9.19 13.94 -5.49
N CYS A 342 10.22 13.71 -6.32
CA CYS A 342 11.45 14.49 -6.29
C CYS A 342 11.17 15.97 -6.59
N LYS A 343 10.36 16.25 -7.62
CA LYS A 343 9.94 17.61 -7.97
C LYS A 343 9.23 18.31 -6.82
N GLU A 344 8.35 17.60 -6.11
CA GLU A 344 7.66 18.14 -4.92
C GLU A 344 8.60 18.33 -3.72
N ILE A 345 9.60 17.46 -3.52
CA ILE A 345 10.65 17.66 -2.50
C ILE A 345 11.45 18.92 -2.78
N ILE A 346 11.91 19.09 -4.03
CA ILE A 346 12.68 20.27 -4.43
C ILE A 346 11.84 21.55 -4.32
N LYS A 347 10.56 21.49 -4.69
CA LYS A 347 9.63 22.61 -4.54
C LYS A 347 9.43 22.98 -3.08
N THR A 348 9.24 22.00 -2.17
CA THR A 348 9.13 22.27 -0.73
C THR A 348 10.42 22.91 -0.21
N PHE A 349 11.59 22.37 -0.58
CA PHE A 349 12.87 22.90 -0.16
C PHE A 349 13.06 24.38 -0.58
N ARG A 350 12.71 24.73 -1.83
CA ARG A 350 12.77 26.13 -2.30
C ARG A 350 11.90 27.06 -1.48
N ILE A 351 10.69 26.62 -1.09
CA ILE A 351 9.77 27.41 -0.26
C ILE A 351 10.39 27.62 1.12
N GLU A 352 10.91 26.56 1.74
CA GLU A 352 11.54 26.60 3.07
C GLU A 352 12.82 27.45 3.11
N THR A 353 13.60 27.52 2.02
CA THR A 353 14.80 28.38 1.94
C THR A 353 14.52 29.84 1.58
N SER A 354 13.32 30.14 1.06
CA SER A 354 12.91 31.51 0.68
C SER A 354 12.19 32.28 1.81
N LEU A 355 11.74 31.55 2.82
CA LEU A 355 11.22 32.07 4.10
C LEU A 355 12.37 32.28 5.08
#